data_AF-A0A6A5SEX0-F1
#
_entry.id   AF-A0A6A5SEX0-F1
#
_cell.length_a   1.000
_cell.length_b   1.000
_cell.length_c   1.000
_cell.angle_alpha   90.00
_cell.angle_beta   90.00
_cell.angle_gamma   90.00
#
_symmetry.space_group_name_H-M   'P 1'
#
loop_
_entity.id
_entity.type
_entity.pdbx_description
1 polymer ?
#
loop_
_entity_poly.entity_id
_entity_poly.type
_entity_poly.pdbx_seq_one_letter_code
_entity_poly.pdbx_strand_id
1 'polypeptide(L)'
;MFKPLASAYSSELTAYLHRSQGLIPINKGNFFPLFWKAWITSFRSELVRKSFEATGVVPANADIILKRFNNHTSNGDESSSSEPQGDGSSWKQLRHLIDNAMKDKAEKPSQKLSAAMHSLQVQNELLHHKIDGLRSALTTKKKHQKKSKPLDLQQRKEYHSGGVCWSPRKVREARARESVKQKEKEAEKLYKAESKQLKAAAALYKKKMA
;
A
#
# COMPACT_ATOMS: atom_id res chain seq x y z
N MET A 1 15.24 -10.34 -14.60
CA MET A 1 14.66 -9.37 -13.64
C MET A 1 13.15 -9.16 -13.81
N PHE A 2 12.64 -9.00 -15.03
CA PHE A 2 11.23 -8.65 -15.24
C PHE A 2 10.22 -9.77 -14.94
N LYS A 3 10.57 -11.06 -15.15
CA LYS A 3 9.69 -12.19 -14.79
C LYS A 3 9.40 -12.23 -13.27
N PRO A 4 10.42 -12.16 -12.37
CA PRO A 4 10.18 -12.00 -10.93
C PRO A 4 9.33 -10.79 -10.57
N LEU A 5 9.56 -9.63 -11.19
CA LEU A 5 8.74 -8.44 -10.96
C LEU A 5 7.28 -8.67 -11.34
N ALA A 6 7.02 -9.26 -12.52
CA ALA A 6 5.67 -9.55 -12.98
C ALA A 6 4.96 -10.53 -12.04
N SER A 7 5.64 -11.59 -11.60
CA SER A 7 5.11 -12.55 -10.63
C SER A 7 4.79 -11.90 -9.28
N ALA A 8 5.71 -11.09 -8.74
CA ALA A 8 5.50 -10.36 -7.49
C ALA A 8 4.37 -9.33 -7.58
N TYR A 9 4.23 -8.68 -8.72
CA TYR A 9 3.13 -7.74 -8.95
C TYR A 9 1.78 -8.45 -9.04
N SER A 10 1.72 -9.58 -9.73
CA SER A 10 0.51 -10.43 -9.76
C SER A 10 0.13 -10.92 -8.37
N SER A 11 1.09 -11.35 -7.54
CA SER A 11 0.79 -11.74 -6.15
C SER A 11 0.29 -10.57 -5.30
N GLU A 12 0.86 -9.37 -5.46
CA GLU A 12 0.38 -8.16 -4.77
C GLU A 12 -1.03 -7.75 -5.21
N LEU A 13 -1.35 -7.90 -6.50
CA LEU A 13 -2.70 -7.69 -7.02
C LEU A 13 -3.70 -8.67 -6.40
N THR A 14 -3.37 -9.96 -6.37
CA THR A 14 -4.20 -10.98 -5.74
C THR A 14 -4.40 -10.69 -4.26
N ALA A 15 -3.33 -10.36 -3.53
CA ALA A 15 -3.42 -9.96 -2.12
C ALA A 15 -4.30 -8.72 -1.91
N TYR A 16 -4.21 -7.73 -2.80
CA TYR A 16 -5.08 -6.55 -2.77
C TYR A 16 -6.56 -6.92 -2.95
N LEU A 17 -6.87 -7.80 -3.92
CA LEU A 17 -8.23 -8.27 -4.18
C LEU A 17 -8.79 -9.06 -3.00
N HIS A 18 -8.00 -9.96 -2.40
CA HIS A 18 -8.41 -10.67 -1.18
C HIS A 18 -8.66 -9.71 -0.01
N ARG A 19 -7.74 -8.76 0.21
CA ARG A 19 -7.83 -7.78 1.30
C ARG A 19 -9.07 -6.89 1.18
N SER A 20 -9.42 -6.52 -0.04
CA SER A 20 -10.59 -5.70 -0.37
C SER A 20 -11.87 -6.50 -0.61
N GLN A 21 -11.80 -7.83 -0.66
CA GLN A 21 -12.89 -8.73 -1.04
C GLN A 21 -13.54 -8.36 -2.39
N GLY A 22 -12.78 -7.73 -3.30
CA GLY A 22 -13.31 -7.19 -4.56
C GLY A 22 -14.26 -6.00 -4.41
N LEU A 23 -14.47 -5.47 -3.20
CA LEU A 23 -15.38 -4.35 -2.94
C LEU A 23 -14.84 -2.99 -3.42
N ILE A 24 -13.55 -2.91 -3.70
CA ILE A 24 -12.88 -1.68 -4.12
C ILE A 24 -12.23 -1.89 -5.48
N PRO A 25 -12.62 -1.10 -6.50
CA PRO A 25 -12.01 -1.20 -7.81
C PRO A 25 -10.55 -0.76 -7.77
N ILE A 26 -9.73 -1.38 -8.62
CA ILE A 26 -8.35 -0.99 -8.80
C ILE A 26 -8.31 0.27 -9.66
N ASN A 27 -7.88 1.39 -9.06
CA ASN A 27 -7.71 2.67 -9.74
C ASN A 27 -6.23 2.91 -10.08
N LYS A 28 -5.96 3.84 -11.01
CA LYS A 28 -4.58 4.26 -11.38
C LYS A 28 -3.74 4.67 -10.16
N GLY A 29 -4.37 5.26 -9.14
CA GLY A 29 -3.70 5.62 -7.89
C GLY A 29 -3.19 4.44 -7.05
N ASN A 30 -3.69 3.23 -7.29
CA ASN A 30 -3.23 2.01 -6.61
C ASN A 30 -1.99 1.41 -7.28
N PHE A 31 -1.67 1.81 -8.53
CA PHE A 31 -0.55 1.26 -9.28
C PHE A 31 0.77 1.41 -8.51
N PHE A 32 1.14 2.64 -8.12
CA PHE A 32 2.46 2.88 -7.54
C PHE A 32 2.68 2.14 -6.20
N PRO A 33 1.73 2.14 -5.23
CA PRO A 33 1.89 1.35 -4.02
C PRO A 33 2.07 -0.16 -4.27
N LEU A 34 1.32 -0.75 -5.20
CA LEU A 34 1.43 -2.17 -5.54
C LEU A 34 2.74 -2.47 -6.28
N PHE A 35 3.06 -1.63 -7.27
CA PHE A 35 4.30 -1.70 -8.04
C PHE A 35 5.53 -1.57 -7.13
N TRP A 36 5.52 -0.61 -6.21
CA TRP A 36 6.65 -0.34 -5.34
C TRP A 36 6.94 -1.51 -4.40
N LYS A 37 5.90 -2.15 -3.86
CA LYS A 37 6.05 -3.39 -3.08
C LYS A 37 6.65 -4.51 -3.93
N ALA A 38 6.07 -4.77 -5.09
CA ALA A 38 6.58 -5.79 -6.02
C ALA A 38 8.03 -5.51 -6.45
N TRP A 39 8.38 -4.24 -6.65
CA TRP A 39 9.71 -3.78 -7.01
C TRP A 39 10.72 -4.10 -5.91
N ILE A 40 10.44 -3.71 -4.66
CA ILE A 40 11.34 -3.99 -3.52
C ILE A 40 11.55 -5.50 -3.35
N THR A 41 10.50 -6.30 -3.54
CA THR A 41 10.58 -7.76 -3.42
C THR A 41 11.41 -8.39 -4.54
N SER A 42 11.33 -7.86 -5.78
CA SER A 42 11.96 -8.45 -6.96
C SER A 42 13.37 -7.91 -7.26
N PHE A 43 13.64 -6.64 -6.97
CA PHE A 43 14.95 -5.99 -7.22
C PHE A 43 15.86 -6.06 -5.99
N ARG A 44 16.01 -7.26 -5.43
CA ARG A 44 17.01 -7.54 -4.37
C ARG A 44 18.36 -7.85 -5.02
N SER A 45 19.46 -7.47 -4.37
CA SER A 45 20.84 -7.68 -4.87
C SER A 45 21.08 -9.13 -5.35
N GLU A 46 20.59 -10.11 -4.59
CA GLU A 46 20.69 -11.53 -4.92
C GLU A 46 19.95 -11.89 -6.22
N LEU A 47 18.70 -11.43 -6.38
CA LEU A 47 17.87 -11.67 -7.57
C LEU A 47 18.44 -10.97 -8.80
N VAL A 48 18.99 -9.77 -8.61
CA VAL A 48 19.69 -9.02 -9.64
C VAL A 48 20.92 -9.81 -10.11
N ARG A 49 21.78 -10.26 -9.19
CA ARG A 49 22.98 -11.05 -9.50
C ARG A 49 22.63 -12.35 -10.24
N LYS A 50 21.67 -13.12 -9.71
CA LYS A 50 21.15 -14.35 -10.36
C LYS A 50 20.64 -14.08 -11.76
N SER A 51 20.03 -12.92 -12.00
CA SER A 51 19.49 -12.58 -13.31
C SER A 51 20.58 -12.24 -14.34
N PHE A 52 21.69 -11.62 -13.93
CA PHE A 52 22.86 -11.36 -14.78
C PHE A 52 23.63 -12.64 -15.10
N GLU A 53 23.75 -13.53 -14.11
CA GLU A 53 24.32 -14.86 -14.28
C GLU A 53 23.48 -15.69 -15.26
N ALA A 54 22.16 -15.66 -15.12
CA ALA A 54 21.25 -16.33 -16.02
C ALA A 54 21.34 -15.80 -17.48
N THR A 55 21.69 -14.54 -17.71
CA THR A 55 21.91 -14.02 -19.06
C THR A 55 23.33 -14.26 -19.57
N GLY A 56 24.25 -14.74 -18.74
CA GLY A 56 25.66 -14.90 -19.10
C GLY A 56 26.37 -13.59 -19.43
N VAL A 57 25.84 -12.46 -18.93
CA VAL A 57 26.46 -11.13 -19.10
C VAL A 57 27.54 -10.96 -18.04
N VAL A 58 27.22 -11.32 -16.79
CA VAL A 58 28.17 -11.35 -15.68
C VAL A 58 27.93 -12.59 -14.83
N PRO A 59 28.89 -13.54 -14.76
CA PRO A 59 30.13 -13.60 -15.54
C PRO A 59 29.85 -13.80 -17.04
N ALA A 60 30.76 -13.35 -17.91
CA ALA A 60 30.61 -13.46 -19.35
C ALA A 60 30.66 -14.95 -19.78
N ASN A 61 29.51 -15.48 -20.20
CA ASN A 61 29.37 -16.87 -20.63
C ASN A 61 28.17 -17.01 -21.59
N ALA A 62 28.44 -16.97 -22.90
CA ALA A 62 27.43 -17.08 -23.94
C ALA A 62 26.77 -18.47 -24.00
N ASP A 63 27.47 -19.52 -23.56
CA ASP A 63 26.99 -20.90 -23.60
C ASP A 63 25.76 -21.10 -22.71
N ILE A 64 25.55 -20.25 -21.70
CA ILE A 64 24.36 -20.28 -20.83
C ILE A 64 23.08 -20.08 -21.66
N ILE A 65 23.12 -19.21 -22.67
CA ILE A 65 21.98 -18.99 -23.56
C ILE A 65 21.83 -20.17 -24.52
N LEU A 66 22.93 -20.66 -25.10
CA LEU A 66 22.92 -21.78 -26.03
C LEU A 66 22.39 -23.07 -25.38
N LYS A 67 22.76 -23.34 -24.13
CA LYS A 67 22.26 -24.48 -23.34
C LYS A 67 20.75 -24.46 -23.15
N ARG A 68 20.09 -23.30 -23.16
CA ARG A 68 18.62 -23.22 -23.02
C ARG A 68 17.88 -23.77 -24.24
N PHE A 69 18.48 -23.66 -25.42
CA PHE A 69 17.87 -24.12 -26.67
C PHE A 69 18.13 -25.61 -26.94
N ASN A 70 19.10 -26.22 -26.25
CA ASN A 70 19.46 -27.63 -26.40
C ASN A 70 18.74 -28.57 -25.40
N ASN A 71 17.92 -28.05 -24.48
CA ASN A 71 17.26 -28.88 -23.48
C ASN A 71 15.88 -29.36 -23.98
N HIS A 72 15.78 -30.65 -24.31
CA HIS A 72 14.51 -31.36 -24.33
C HIS A 72 13.98 -31.44 -22.89
N THR A 73 12.86 -30.76 -22.64
CA THR A 73 11.92 -30.88 -21.51
C THR A 73 12.42 -31.62 -20.26
N SER A 74 12.75 -30.86 -19.21
CA SER A 74 12.36 -31.25 -17.85
C SER A 74 11.90 -30.00 -17.10
N ASN A 75 10.57 -29.90 -16.91
CA ASN A 75 9.97 -28.93 -16.00
C ASN A 75 10.42 -29.25 -14.58
N GLY A 76 11.14 -28.32 -13.96
CA GLY A 76 11.40 -28.29 -12.53
C GLY A 76 10.89 -26.97 -11.98
N ASP A 77 9.57 -26.88 -11.78
CA ASP A 77 8.95 -25.80 -11.01
C ASP A 77 9.27 -26.06 -9.54
N GLU A 78 10.41 -25.54 -9.08
CA GLU A 78 10.73 -25.48 -7.66
C GLU A 78 10.03 -24.25 -7.06
N SER A 79 8.72 -24.40 -6.86
CA SER A 79 7.92 -23.46 -6.09
C SER A 79 8.30 -23.58 -4.62
N SER A 80 9.31 -22.82 -4.19
CA SER A 80 9.57 -22.59 -2.77
C SER A 80 8.36 -21.86 -2.17
N SER A 81 7.42 -22.62 -1.62
CA SER A 81 6.35 -22.10 -0.77
C SER A 81 6.99 -21.48 0.46
N SER A 82 7.17 -20.17 0.43
CA SER A 82 7.42 -19.40 1.65
C SER A 82 6.11 -19.40 2.42
N GLU A 83 5.99 -20.31 3.39
CA GLU A 83 4.89 -20.29 4.35
C GLU A 83 4.85 -18.91 5.01
N PRO A 84 3.67 -18.27 5.12
CA PRO A 84 3.56 -17.08 5.93
C PRO A 84 3.82 -17.50 7.37
N GLN A 85 4.94 -17.05 7.91
CA GLN A 85 5.25 -17.08 9.33
C GLN A 85 4.27 -16.13 10.05
N GLY A 86 3.01 -16.56 10.13
CA GLY A 86 2.02 -16.05 11.06
C GLY A 86 2.44 -16.42 12.48
N ASP A 87 1.85 -15.72 13.44
CA ASP A 87 2.06 -15.84 14.89
C ASP A 87 1.72 -17.25 15.43
N GLY A 88 2.47 -18.27 15.00
CA GLY A 88 2.35 -19.66 15.45
C GLY A 88 2.84 -19.85 16.88
N SER A 89 3.18 -18.76 17.58
CA SER A 89 3.54 -18.77 18.98
C SER A 89 2.31 -19.07 19.84
N SER A 90 1.16 -18.46 19.50
CA SER A 90 -0.08 -18.60 20.26
C SER A 90 -0.63 -20.03 20.24
N TRP A 91 -0.74 -20.68 19.08
CA TRP A 91 -1.24 -22.06 19.00
C TRP A 91 -0.31 -23.08 19.67
N LYS A 92 1.01 -23.00 19.43
CA LYS A 92 1.95 -23.94 20.04
C LYS A 92 1.90 -23.85 21.57
N GLN A 93 1.83 -22.64 22.12
CA GLN A 93 1.65 -22.41 23.56
C GLN A 93 0.33 -22.97 24.08
N LEU A 94 -0.78 -22.69 23.38
CA LEU A 94 -2.11 -23.16 23.77
C LEU A 94 -2.21 -24.68 23.72
N ARG A 95 -1.60 -25.31 22.71
CA ARG A 95 -1.50 -26.76 22.58
C ARG A 95 -0.68 -27.37 23.71
N HIS A 96 0.46 -26.78 24.06
CA HIS A 96 1.25 -27.25 25.20
C HIS A 96 0.47 -27.14 26.52
N LEU A 97 -0.34 -26.10 26.73
CA LEU A 97 -1.21 -25.98 27.90
C LEU A 97 -2.29 -27.07 27.93
N ILE A 98 -2.93 -27.36 26.79
CA ILE A 98 -3.92 -28.44 26.67
C ILE A 98 -3.26 -29.80 26.95
N ASP A 99 -2.12 -30.05 26.31
CA ASP A 99 -1.35 -31.29 26.47
C ASP A 99 -0.87 -31.48 27.92
N ASN A 100 -0.53 -30.41 28.64
CA ASN A 100 -0.16 -30.46 30.06
C ASN A 100 -1.37 -30.69 30.99
N ALA A 101 -2.54 -30.16 30.64
CA ALA A 101 -3.76 -30.31 31.43
C ALA A 101 -4.41 -31.70 31.24
N MET A 102 -4.23 -32.32 30.07
CA MET A 102 -4.79 -33.63 29.73
C MET A 102 -3.77 -34.74 29.96
N LYS A 103 -3.82 -35.38 31.14
CA LYS A 103 -2.97 -36.53 31.48
C LYS A 103 -3.18 -37.73 30.53
N ASP A 104 -4.40 -37.92 30.01
CA ASP A 104 -4.76 -39.01 29.09
C ASP A 104 -4.99 -38.50 27.66
N LYS A 105 -3.88 -38.37 26.93
CA LYS A 105 -3.80 -37.85 25.55
C LYS A 105 -4.63 -38.65 24.52
N ALA A 106 -4.99 -39.89 24.85
CA ALA A 106 -5.65 -40.85 23.96
C ALA A 106 -7.18 -40.88 24.09
N GLU A 107 -7.77 -40.16 25.04
CA GLU A 107 -9.23 -40.14 25.18
C GLU A 107 -9.88 -39.38 24.01
N LYS A 108 -10.87 -40.03 23.38
CA LYS A 108 -11.72 -39.45 22.32
C LYS A 108 -12.22 -38.02 22.63
N PRO A 109 -12.69 -37.67 23.85
CA PRO A 109 -13.09 -36.30 24.18
C PRO A 109 -11.93 -35.29 24.09
N SER A 110 -10.72 -35.66 24.51
CA SER A 110 -9.54 -34.79 24.49
C SER A 110 -9.13 -34.40 23.07
N GLN A 111 -9.15 -35.37 22.15
CA GLN A 111 -8.88 -35.12 20.73
C GLN A 111 -9.96 -34.24 20.09
N LYS A 112 -11.24 -34.49 20.43
CA LYS A 112 -12.35 -33.68 19.94
C LYS A 112 -12.26 -32.23 20.42
N LEU A 113 -11.87 -32.01 21.68
CA LEU A 113 -11.65 -30.68 22.22
C LEU A 113 -10.47 -29.97 21.53
N SER A 114 -9.34 -30.65 21.38
CA SER A 114 -8.16 -30.11 20.68
C SER A 114 -8.50 -29.70 19.25
N ALA A 115 -9.23 -30.55 18.51
CA ALA A 115 -9.69 -30.25 17.16
C ALA A 115 -10.66 -29.06 17.11
N ALA A 116 -11.63 -28.99 18.03
CA ALA A 116 -12.55 -27.88 18.13
C ALA A 116 -11.82 -26.56 18.43
N MET A 117 -10.87 -26.55 19.37
CA MET A 117 -10.06 -25.38 19.69
C MET A 117 -9.19 -24.93 18.50
N HIS A 118 -8.56 -25.88 17.81
CA HIS A 118 -7.83 -25.61 16.57
C HIS A 118 -8.73 -24.93 15.53
N SER A 119 -9.95 -25.46 15.33
CA SER A 119 -10.91 -24.88 14.38
C SER A 119 -11.33 -23.46 14.77
N LEU A 120 -11.57 -23.20 16.07
CA LEU A 120 -11.91 -21.87 16.58
C LEU A 120 -10.74 -20.89 16.42
N GLN A 121 -9.50 -21.33 16.65
CA GLN A 121 -8.31 -20.52 16.45
C GLN A 121 -8.15 -20.12 14.98
N VAL A 122 -8.23 -21.09 14.06
CA VAL A 122 -8.16 -20.83 12.62
C VAL A 122 -9.27 -19.87 12.17
N GLN A 123 -10.49 -20.04 12.70
CA GLN A 123 -11.59 -19.12 12.45
C GLN A 123 -11.30 -17.71 12.98
N ASN A 124 -10.75 -17.58 14.19
CA ASN A 124 -10.38 -16.28 14.76
C ASN A 124 -9.29 -15.58 13.93
N GLU A 125 -8.23 -16.30 13.53
CA GLU A 125 -7.19 -15.75 12.67
C GLU A 125 -7.76 -15.28 11.32
N LEU A 126 -8.62 -16.11 10.71
CA LEU A 126 -9.30 -15.75 9.47
C LEU A 126 -10.18 -14.50 9.64
N LEU A 127 -10.89 -14.39 10.78
CA LEU A 127 -11.68 -13.20 11.12
C LEU A 127 -10.79 -11.97 11.32
N HIS A 128 -9.66 -12.09 12.02
CA HIS A 128 -8.70 -11.00 12.20
C HIS A 128 -8.15 -10.51 10.86
N HIS A 129 -7.68 -11.42 10.01
CA HIS A 129 -7.23 -11.07 8.65
C HIS A 129 -8.33 -10.40 7.83
N LYS A 130 -9.58 -10.86 7.95
CA LYS A 130 -10.74 -10.26 7.28
C LYS A 130 -11.02 -8.84 7.78
N ILE A 131 -11.01 -8.63 9.10
CA ILE A 131 -11.23 -7.31 9.73
C ILE A 131 -10.14 -6.33 9.31
N ASP A 132 -8.88 -6.73 9.38
CA ASP A 132 -7.75 -5.88 8.97
C ASP A 132 -7.77 -5.57 7.48
N GLY A 133 -8.21 -6.54 6.67
CA GLY A 133 -8.44 -6.33 5.25
C GLY A 133 -9.51 -5.27 4.98
N LEU A 134 -10.68 -5.41 5.60
CA LEU A 134 -11.78 -4.46 5.50
C LEU A 134 -11.40 -3.06 6.01
N ARG A 135 -10.66 -2.96 7.12
CA ARG A 135 -10.12 -1.69 7.62
C ARG A 135 -9.23 -1.01 6.57
N SER A 136 -8.32 -1.77 5.98
CA SER A 136 -7.40 -1.27 4.95
C SER A 136 -8.13 -0.87 3.68
N ALA A 137 -9.12 -1.65 3.28
CA ALA A 137 -10.02 -1.35 2.18
C ALA A 137 -10.74 -0.01 2.44
N LEU A 138 -11.34 0.16 3.62
CA LEU A 138 -12.04 1.38 4.00
C LEU A 138 -11.11 2.61 3.96
N THR A 139 -9.86 2.50 4.43
CA THR A 139 -8.90 3.61 4.30
C THR A 139 -8.58 3.93 2.83
N THR A 140 -8.49 2.92 1.97
CA THR A 140 -8.23 3.09 0.54
C THR A 140 -9.41 3.76 -0.15
N LYS A 141 -10.65 3.34 0.16
CA LYS A 141 -11.87 3.99 -0.32
C LYS A 141 -11.93 5.45 0.09
N LYS A 142 -11.62 5.76 1.36
CA LYS A 142 -11.51 7.15 1.85
C LYS A 142 -10.44 7.94 1.08
N LYS A 143 -9.29 7.34 0.77
CA LYS A 143 -8.25 7.98 -0.05
C LYS A 143 -8.72 8.24 -1.48
N HIS A 144 -9.44 7.30 -2.10
CA HIS A 144 -10.01 7.49 -3.45
C HIS A 144 -11.06 8.61 -3.49
N GLN A 145 -11.86 8.77 -2.44
CA GLN A 145 -12.86 9.84 -2.34
C GLN A 145 -12.24 11.23 -2.12
N LYS A 146 -11.03 11.31 -1.55
CA LYS A 146 -10.34 12.58 -1.35
C LYS A 146 -9.89 13.16 -2.69
N LYS A 147 -10.62 14.17 -3.17
CA LYS A 147 -10.19 14.99 -4.30
C LYS A 147 -9.03 15.88 -3.86
N SER A 148 -7.83 15.62 -4.38
CA SER A 148 -6.70 16.53 -4.19
C SER A 148 -6.88 17.79 -5.03
N LYS A 149 -6.57 18.95 -4.46
CA LYS A 149 -6.43 20.18 -5.24
C LYS A 149 -5.10 20.12 -6.01
N PRO A 150 -5.10 20.29 -7.34
CA PRO A 150 -3.86 20.31 -8.10
C PRO A 150 -3.04 21.54 -7.70
N LEU A 151 -1.73 21.34 -7.53
CA LEU A 151 -0.79 22.41 -7.28
C LEU A 151 -0.58 23.19 -8.58
N ASP A 152 -0.74 24.52 -8.53
CA ASP A 152 -0.58 25.38 -9.70
C ASP A 152 0.88 25.52 -10.11
N LEU A 153 1.34 24.65 -11.01
CA LEU A 153 2.68 24.66 -11.58
C LEU A 153 2.69 25.50 -12.86
N GLN A 154 3.30 26.68 -12.81
CA GLN A 154 3.35 27.60 -13.95
C GLN A 154 4.44 27.20 -14.94
N GLN A 155 4.04 26.92 -16.18
CA GLN A 155 4.94 26.56 -17.28
C GLN A 155 5.56 27.82 -17.86
N ARG A 156 6.85 27.74 -18.26
CA ARG A 156 7.49 28.83 -19.00
C ARG A 156 6.92 28.86 -20.42
N LYS A 157 6.58 30.07 -20.90
CA LYS A 157 5.96 30.28 -22.23
C LYS A 157 6.81 29.76 -23.40
N GLU A 158 8.12 29.67 -23.22
CA GLU A 158 9.10 29.28 -24.26
C GLU A 158 9.16 27.78 -24.56
N TYR A 159 8.52 26.92 -23.77
CA TYR A 159 8.67 25.47 -23.88
C TYR A 159 7.44 24.81 -24.52
N HIS A 160 7.57 24.36 -25.78
CA HIS A 160 6.47 23.83 -26.60
C HIS A 160 6.41 22.30 -26.73
N SER A 161 7.19 21.54 -25.95
CA SER A 161 7.11 20.06 -26.02
C SER A 161 5.89 19.51 -25.28
N GLY A 162 5.27 18.44 -25.79
CA GLY A 162 4.03 17.84 -25.25
C GLY A 162 4.11 17.23 -23.83
N GLY A 163 5.29 17.16 -23.21
CA GLY A 163 5.48 16.71 -21.83
C GLY A 163 6.27 17.73 -21.00
N VAL A 164 5.76 18.05 -19.80
CA VAL A 164 6.40 18.99 -18.87
C VAL A 164 6.94 18.23 -17.66
N CYS A 165 8.28 18.12 -17.56
CA CYS A 165 8.93 17.60 -16.36
C CYS A 165 9.17 18.74 -15.36
N TRP A 166 8.61 18.62 -14.17
CA TRP A 166 8.74 19.62 -13.12
C TRP A 166 9.95 19.34 -12.23
N SER A 167 10.85 20.33 -12.11
CA SER A 167 11.93 20.23 -11.15
C SER A 167 11.41 20.40 -9.71
N PRO A 168 12.08 19.80 -8.70
CA PRO A 168 11.72 20.00 -7.29
C PRO A 168 11.66 21.46 -6.86
N ARG A 169 12.47 22.32 -7.49
CA ARG A 169 12.44 23.77 -7.29
C ARG A 169 11.09 24.37 -7.70
N LYS A 170 10.54 23.99 -8.85
CA LYS A 170 9.23 24.49 -9.32
C LYS A 170 8.08 24.08 -8.42
N VAL A 171 8.13 22.86 -7.87
CA VAL A 171 7.16 22.40 -6.87
C VAL A 171 7.23 23.25 -5.60
N ARG A 172 8.44 23.57 -5.11
CA ARG A 172 8.61 24.47 -3.95
C ARG A 172 8.08 25.88 -4.21
N GLU A 173 8.39 26.45 -5.37
CA GLU A 173 7.88 27.78 -5.78
C GLU A 173 6.34 27.82 -5.82
N ALA A 174 5.70 26.77 -6.34
CA ALA A 174 4.23 26.69 -6.35
C ALA A 174 3.64 26.58 -4.95
N ARG A 175 4.24 25.77 -4.05
CA ARG A 175 3.80 25.67 -2.65
C ARG A 175 3.93 27.01 -1.91
N ALA A 176 5.00 27.76 -2.17
CA ALA A 176 5.19 29.10 -1.59
C ALA A 176 4.10 30.08 -2.08
N ARG A 177 3.74 30.03 -3.37
CA ARG A 177 2.62 30.84 -3.90
C ARG A 177 1.28 30.49 -3.26
N GLU A 178 1.01 29.19 -3.07
CA GLU A 178 -0.22 28.75 -2.39
C GLU A 178 -0.29 29.21 -0.93
N SER A 179 0.82 29.15 -0.19
CA SER A 179 0.84 29.57 1.21
C SER A 179 0.62 31.08 1.36
N VAL A 180 1.21 31.90 0.47
CA VAL A 180 0.95 33.35 0.42
C VAL A 180 -0.53 33.61 0.12
N LYS A 181 -1.09 32.96 -0.92
CA LYS A 181 -2.50 33.11 -1.31
C LYS A 181 -3.48 32.70 -0.20
N GLN A 182 -3.11 31.73 0.64
CA GLN A 182 -3.92 31.32 1.80
C GLN A 182 -3.92 32.40 2.88
N LYS A 183 -2.74 32.95 3.22
CA LYS A 183 -2.61 34.04 4.19
C LYS A 183 -3.39 35.29 3.78
N GLU A 184 -3.29 35.69 2.52
CA GLU A 184 -4.04 36.83 1.98
C GLU A 184 -5.55 36.64 2.10
N LYS A 185 -6.05 35.44 1.74
CA LYS A 185 -7.47 35.10 1.87
C LYS A 185 -7.96 35.10 3.32
N GLU A 186 -7.11 34.71 4.27
CA GLU A 186 -7.42 34.75 5.70
C GLU A 186 -7.48 36.20 6.20
N ALA A 187 -6.50 37.03 5.83
CA ALA A 187 -6.49 38.45 6.17
C ALA A 187 -7.72 39.17 5.59
N GLU A 188 -8.10 38.91 4.34
CA GLU A 188 -9.31 39.47 3.74
C GLU A 188 -10.59 39.05 4.48
N LYS A 189 -10.68 37.80 4.93
CA LYS A 189 -11.84 37.33 5.70
C LYS A 189 -11.95 38.03 7.05
N LEU A 190 -10.82 38.20 7.74
CA LEU A 190 -10.75 38.93 9.01
C LEU A 190 -11.17 40.39 8.82
N TYR A 191 -10.61 41.07 7.82
CA TYR A 191 -10.98 42.45 7.48
C TYR A 191 -12.49 42.59 7.15
N LYS A 192 -13.05 41.64 6.39
CA LYS A 192 -14.49 41.60 6.09
C LYS A 192 -15.35 41.35 7.34
N ALA A 193 -14.85 40.61 8.33
CA ALA A 193 -15.55 40.38 9.59
C ALA A 193 -15.51 41.64 10.48
N GLU A 194 -14.35 42.25 10.63
CA GLU A 194 -14.16 43.49 11.40
C GLU A 194 -15.00 44.63 10.82
N SER A 195 -14.96 44.83 9.50
CA SER A 195 -15.77 45.85 8.85
C SER A 195 -17.29 45.63 9.02
N LYS A 196 -17.75 44.39 9.09
CA LYS A 196 -19.16 44.07 9.43
C LYS A 196 -19.48 44.43 10.88
N GLN A 197 -18.58 44.12 11.81
CA GLN A 197 -18.77 44.46 13.23
C GLN A 197 -18.80 45.98 13.45
N LEU A 198 -17.87 46.72 12.84
CA LEU A 198 -17.84 48.18 12.91
C LEU A 198 -19.11 48.82 12.35
N LYS A 199 -19.60 48.32 11.20
CA LYS A 199 -20.86 48.79 10.61
C LYS A 199 -22.06 48.52 11.53
N ALA A 200 -22.13 47.35 12.16
CA ALA A 200 -23.19 47.01 13.10
C ALA A 200 -23.15 47.90 14.36
N ALA A 201 -21.96 48.13 14.92
CA ALA A 201 -21.77 49.01 16.08
C ALA A 201 -22.15 50.46 15.76
N ALA A 202 -21.75 50.97 14.59
CA ALA A 202 -22.13 52.31 14.13
C ALA A 202 -23.64 52.45 13.95
N ALA A 203 -24.32 51.42 13.42
CA ALA A 203 -25.77 51.41 13.28
C ALA A 203 -26.48 51.41 14.65
N LEU A 204 -25.98 50.65 15.64
CA LEU A 204 -26.49 50.66 17.01
C LEU A 204 -26.30 52.02 17.68
N TYR A 205 -25.14 52.66 17.50
CA TYR A 205 -24.87 53.98 18.05
C TYR A 205 -25.84 55.03 17.48
N LYS A 206 -26.06 55.03 16.16
CA LYS A 206 -27.05 55.92 15.53
C LYS A 206 -28.47 55.74 16.06
N LYS A 207 -28.89 54.48 16.30
CA LYS A 207 -30.20 54.18 16.90
C LYS A 207 -30.36 54.66 18.34
N LYS A 208 -29.27 54.82 19.09
CA LYS A 208 -29.30 55.35 20.47
C LYS A 208 -29.36 56.87 20.53
N MET A 209 -28.96 57.54 19.45
CA MET A 209 -28.90 59.00 19.36
C MET A 209 -30.16 59.62 18.70
N ALA A 210 -31.07 58.77 18.22
CA ALA A 210 -32.39 59.14 17.70
C ALA A 210 -33.46 58.76 18.73
#